data_AF-A0A357T962-F1
#
_entry.id   AF-A0A357T962-F1
#
_cell.length_a   1.000
_cell.length_b   1.000
_cell.length_c   1.000
_cell.angle_alpha   90.00
_cell.angle_beta   90.00
_cell.angle_gamma   90.00
#
_symmetry.space_group_name_H-M   'P 1'
#
loop_
_entity.id
_entity.type
_entity.pdbx_description
1 polymer ?
#
loop_
_entity_poly.entity_id
_entity_poly.type
_entity_poly.pdbx_seq_one_letter_code
_entity_poly.pdbx_strand_id
1 'polypeptide(L)' 'MNILDGFTKNDDLIEFICTKCGYSLWVPRFIVVQLEEDNIFDGLKPSVPPQPFCQVCDGTMTPKSYTGIR' A
#
# COMPACT_ATOMS: atom_id res chain seq x y z
N MET A 1 -17.21 6.21 -7.55
CA MET A 1 -17.19 5.28 -6.41
C MET A 1 -15.75 5.21 -5.95
N ASN A 2 -15.42 5.80 -4.79
CA ASN A 2 -14.10 5.63 -4.22
C ASN A 2 -14.07 4.26 -3.55
N ILE A 3 -13.11 3.42 -3.92
CA ILE A 3 -12.87 2.09 -3.32
C ILE A 3 -12.69 2.17 -1.79
N LEU A 4 -12.46 3.37 -1.25
CA LEU A 4 -12.11 3.63 0.14
C LEU A 4 -13.29 4.07 1.03
N ASP A 5 -14.48 4.34 0.47
CA ASP A 5 -15.64 4.87 1.23
C ASP A 5 -16.29 3.84 2.19
N GLY A 6 -15.77 2.61 2.25
CA GLY A 6 -16.35 1.50 3.03
C GLY A 6 -15.52 0.99 4.22
N PHE A 7 -14.33 1.55 4.49
CA PHE A 7 -13.42 1.01 5.51
C PHE A 7 -13.34 1.91 6.75
N THR A 8 -13.42 1.30 7.92
CA THR A 8 -13.41 1.96 9.24
C THR A 8 -12.06 1.76 9.95
N LYS A 9 -11.76 2.59 10.96
CA LYS A 9 -10.50 2.52 11.75
C LYS A 9 -10.23 1.19 12.48
N ASN A 10 -11.21 0.28 12.54
CA ASN A 10 -11.06 -1.07 13.11
C ASN A 10 -10.63 -2.11 12.06
N ASP A 11 -10.60 -1.74 10.79
CA ASP A 11 -10.03 -2.57 9.74
C ASP A 11 -8.51 -2.52 9.86
N ASP A 12 -7.83 -3.63 9.60
CA ASP A 12 -6.37 -3.76 9.64
C ASP A 12 -5.78 -2.91 8.49
N LEU A 13 -5.74 -1.58 8.67
CA LEU A 13 -5.32 -0.59 7.68
C LEU A 13 -3.81 -0.36 7.79
N ILE A 14 -3.14 -0.39 6.64
CA ILE A 14 -1.73 -0.03 6.53
C ILE A 14 -1.61 1.37 5.95
N GLU A 15 -0.83 2.21 6.62
CA GLU A 15 -0.51 3.56 6.14
C GLU A 15 0.58 3.50 5.07
N PHE A 16 0.27 3.96 3.88
CA PHE A 16 1.21 4.27 2.82
C PHE A 16 1.51 5.76 2.84
N ILE A 17 2.79 6.12 2.90
CA ILE A 17 3.24 7.51 2.83
C ILE A 17 4.04 7.75 1.56
N CYS A 18 3.73 8.83 0.86
CA CYS A 18 4.55 9.29 -0.25
C CYS A 18 5.86 9.89 0.29
N THR A 19 7.00 9.35 -0.17
CA THR A 19 8.33 9.82 0.22
C THR A 19 8.68 11.21 -0.33
N LYS A 20 7.96 11.67 -1.37
CA LYS A 20 8.18 12.97 -2.01
C LYS A 20 7.37 14.11 -1.39
N CYS A 21 6.06 13.92 -1.18
CA CYS A 21 5.16 14.98 -0.73
C CYS A 21 4.55 14.76 0.65
N GLY A 22 4.77 13.60 1.28
CA GLY A 22 4.23 13.28 2.61
C GLY A 22 2.74 12.91 2.62
N TYR A 23 2.07 12.86 1.47
CA TYR A 23 0.68 12.41 1.38
C TYR A 23 0.53 10.99 1.95
N SER A 24 -0.48 10.80 2.80
CA SER A 24 -0.74 9.53 3.49
C SER A 24 -2.04 8.93 2.99
N LEU A 25 -1.98 7.64 2.64
CA LEU A 25 -3.11 6.84 2.17
C LEU A 25 -3.25 5.63 3.09
N TRP A 26 -4.46 5.39 3.58
CA TRP A 26 -4.75 4.22 4.40
C TRP A 26 -5.38 3.14 3.53
N VAL A 27 -4.70 2.00 3.43
CA VAL A 27 -5.09 0.89 2.56
C VAL A 27 -5.37 -0.33 3.43
N PRO A 28 -6.52 -1.00 3.27
CA PRO A 28 -6.80 -2.26 3.94
C PRO A 28 -5.75 -3.33 3.65
N ARG A 29 -5.35 -4.09 4.67
CA ARG A 29 -4.33 -5.14 4.56
C ARG A 29 -4.63 -6.18 3.50
N PHE A 30 -5.89 -6.55 3.27
CA PHE A 30 -6.23 -7.51 2.22
C PHE A 30 -5.86 -7.01 0.81
N ILE A 31 -5.98 -5.69 0.57
CA ILE A 31 -5.53 -5.06 -0.69
C ILE A 31 -4.00 -5.09 -0.75
N VAL A 32 -3.32 -4.85 0.38
CA VAL A 32 -1.85 -4.93 0.44
C VAL A 32 -1.37 -6.34 0.11
N VAL A 33 -2.02 -7.38 0.64
CA VAL A 33 -1.71 -8.79 0.31
C VAL A 33 -1.92 -9.06 -1.18
N GLN A 34 -3.01 -8.56 -1.77
CA GLN A 34 -3.25 -8.70 -3.21
C GLN A 34 -2.14 -8.03 -4.04
N LEU A 35 -1.73 -6.81 -3.65
CA LEU A 35 -0.64 -6.08 -4.30
C LEU A 35 0.73 -6.77 -4.12
N GLU A 36 0.95 -7.45 -3.00
CA GLU A 36 2.13 -8.29 -2.78
C GLU A 36 2.12 -9.53 -3.66
N GLU A 37 0.97 -10.19 -3.82
CA GLU A 37 0.80 -11.31 -4.74
C GLU A 37 1.09 -10.86 -6.18
N ASP A 38 0.52 -9.74 -6.63
CA ASP A 38 0.76 -9.17 -7.96
C ASP A 38 2.25 -8.83 -8.17
N ASN A 39 2.92 -8.24 -7.16
CA ASN A 39 4.36 -8.00 -7.21
C ASN A 39 5.17 -9.30 -7.40
N ILE A 40 4.78 -10.39 -6.73
CA ILE A 40 5.43 -11.70 -6.89
C ILE A 40 5.22 -12.22 -8.31
N PHE A 41 4.02 -12.04 -8.89
CA PHE A 41 3.76 -12.37 -10.30
C PHE A 41 4.62 -11.55 -11.27
N ASP A 42 4.92 -10.30 -10.95
CA ASP A 42 5.84 -9.42 -11.69
C ASP A 42 7.33 -9.73 -11.43
N GLY A 43 7.65 -10.76 -10.65
CA GLY A 43 9.01 -11.21 -10.36
C GLY A 43 9.75 -10.36 -9.31
N LEU A 44 9.02 -9.52 -8.56
CA LEU A 44 9.58 -8.78 -7.44
C LEU A 44 9.73 -9.70 -6.22
N LYS A 45 10.77 -9.47 -5.42
CA LYS A 45 11.02 -10.28 -4.23
C LYS A 45 9.91 -10.02 -3.18
N PRO A 46 9.45 -11.04 -2.44
CA PRO A 46 8.47 -10.89 -1.35
C PRO A 46 8.88 -9.91 -0.25
N SER A 47 10.19 -9.61 -0.14
CA SER A 47 10.72 -8.63 0.80
C SER A 47 10.51 -7.17 0.37
N VAL A 48 10.07 -6.93 -0.85
CA VAL A 48 9.83 -5.58 -1.39
C VAL A 48 8.35 -5.24 -1.20
N PRO A 49 8.03 -4.27 -0.34
CA PRO A 49 6.64 -3.86 -0.17
C PRO A 49 6.08 -3.29 -1.48
N PRO A 50 4.76 -3.37 -1.71
CA PRO A 50 4.12 -2.69 -2.83
C PRO A 50 4.40 -1.19 -2.79
N GLN A 51 4.72 -0.61 -3.95
CA GLN A 51 5.05 0.80 -4.11
C GLN A 51 4.15 1.47 -5.13
N PRO A 52 2.86 1.70 -4.81
CA PRO A 52 1.96 2.38 -5.73
C PRO A 52 2.39 3.83 -5.97
N PHE A 53 2.00 4.38 -7.12
CA PHE A 53 2.19 5.79 -7.41
C PHE A 53 1.36 6.67 -6.47
N CYS A 54 1.90 7.83 -6.12
CA CYS A 54 1.18 8.82 -5.33
C CYS A 54 0.02 9.41 -6.13
N GLN A 55 -1.13 9.56 -5.50
CA GLN A 55 -2.32 10.15 -6.13
C GLN A 55 -2.24 11.68 -6.28
N VAL A 56 -1.24 12.31 -5.65
CA VAL A 56 -1.09 13.79 -5.57
C VAL A 56 0.14 14.28 -6.33
N CYS A 57 1.19 13.48 -6.45
CA CYS A 57 2.40 13.82 -7.18
C CYS A 57 2.95 12.62 -7.96
N ASP A 58 4.01 12.85 -8.72
CA ASP A 58 4.81 11.85 -9.45
C ASP A 58 5.73 10.99 -8.54
N GLY A 59 5.50 11.00 -7.22
CA GLY A 59 6.27 10.20 -6.27
C GLY A 59 5.73 8.77 -6.12
N THR A 60 6.49 7.92 -5.45
CA THR A 60 6.04 6.59 -5.01
C THR A 60 5.62 6.62 -3.55
N MET A 61 4.71 5.71 -3.18
CA MET A 61 4.26 5.53 -1.81
C MET A 61 4.87 4.27 -1.22
N THR A 62 5.23 4.32 0.06
CA THR A 62 5.79 3.19 0.81
C THR A 62 4.99 2.97 2.08
N PRO A 63 4.70 1.72 2.48
CA PRO A 63 4.03 1.47 3.74
C PRO A 63 4.94 1.83 4.91
N LYS A 64 4.41 2.52 5.94
CA LYS A 64 5.18 2.91 7.13
C LYS A 64 5.54 1.72 8.02
N SER A 65 4.68 0.71 8.07
CA SER A 65 4.91 -0.51 8.83
C SER A 65 4.50 -1.69 7.97
N TYR A 66 5.51 -2.41 7.48
CA TYR A 66 5.33 -3.56 6.62
C TYR A 66 6.17 -4.72 7.15
N THR A 67 5.48 -5.67 7.76
CA THR A 67 5.97 -7.02 7.97
C THR A 67 5.33 -7.85 6.86
N GLY A 68 6.08 -8.07 5.77
CA GLY A 68 5.57 -8.75 4.57
C GLY A 68 4.97 -10.14 4.85
N ILE A 69 4.37 -10.76 3.83
CA ILE A 69 3.77 -12.09 3.97
C ILE A 69 4.80 -13.07 4.52
N ARG A 70 4.45 -13.74 5.63
CA ARG A 70 5.30 -14.71 6.33
C ARG A 70 4.72 -16.10 6.21
#